data_AF-A0A813H968-F1
#
_entry.id   AF-A0A813H968-F1
#
_cell.length_a   1.000
_cell.length_b   1.000
_cell.length_c   1.000
_cell.angle_alpha   90.00
_cell.angle_beta   90.00
_cell.angle_gamma   90.00
#
_symmetry.space_group_name_H-M   'P 1'
#
loop_
_entity.id
_entity.type
_entity.pdbx_description
1 polymer ?
#
loop_
_entity_poly.entity_id
_entity_poly.type
_entity_poly.pdbx_seq_one_letter_code
_entity_poly.pdbx_strand_id
1 'polypeptide(L)'
;MPTMGIRILKLALLACRTCDAASDESRTPLMMLEMVAREFVFFGASPQGAVDSERPRMPMRIIGAGLGRTGTSSLVGALKQLGYTPYHMKEGVVDKTHYQQWARLIDAWVGDAKEKAAAMEAVIDLMAVEGFDATTDYPACLIFEELMVRYPEAKVVLSVRSSGETWAKSVLQTIGGFHALLGQRPFSFTANMRTFAKVAEGVFPLTGVELHPVTRIPEAASLAKAHDDWIEHVRKVVPPERLLVHQFSDGFGPLCEILKIPASACPAEYPRLNDTAVMKAAMMTLQIVSWIWVPVLLSILGLGVQCLRCCLCRSASKVHGKGQ
;
A
#
# COMPACT_ATOMS: atom_id res chain seq x y z
N MET A 1 9.77 17.10 -9.75
CA MET A 1 9.07 18.41 -9.78
C MET A 1 8.41 18.80 -8.44
N PRO A 2 9.10 18.82 -7.27
CA PRO A 2 8.52 19.37 -6.02
C PRO A 2 8.90 20.85 -5.79
N THR A 3 9.71 21.45 -6.65
CA THR A 3 10.33 22.77 -6.42
C THR A 3 9.43 23.95 -6.76
N MET A 4 8.36 23.77 -7.54
CA MET A 4 7.53 24.89 -8.00
C MET A 4 6.53 25.36 -6.94
N GLY A 5 5.88 24.44 -6.21
CA GLY A 5 4.96 24.77 -5.12
C GLY A 5 5.68 25.44 -3.93
N ILE A 6 6.88 24.96 -3.59
CA ILE A 6 7.71 25.55 -2.52
C ILE A 6 8.22 26.94 -2.94
N ARG A 7 8.50 27.17 -4.22
CA ARG A 7 8.90 28.49 -4.74
C ARG A 7 7.73 29.48 -4.74
N ILE A 8 6.52 29.05 -5.10
CA ILE A 8 5.31 29.90 -5.05
C ILE A 8 4.97 30.28 -3.60
N LEU A 9 5.09 29.33 -2.66
CA LEU A 9 4.87 29.58 -1.24
C LEU A 9 5.96 30.47 -0.63
N LYS A 10 7.23 30.27 -1.00
CA LYS A 10 8.34 31.16 -0.61
C LYS A 10 8.16 32.57 -1.19
N LEU A 11 7.70 32.71 -2.43
CA LEU A 11 7.42 34.01 -3.05
C LEU A 11 6.24 34.72 -2.37
N ALA A 12 5.17 33.99 -2.02
CA ALA A 12 4.06 34.54 -1.25
C ALA A 12 4.49 34.99 0.17
N LEU A 13 5.35 34.22 0.83
CA LEU A 13 5.90 34.56 2.15
C LEU A 13 6.92 35.72 2.10
N LEU A 14 7.73 35.81 1.04
CA LEU A 14 8.64 36.95 0.79
C LEU A 14 7.87 38.23 0.50
N ALA A 15 6.74 38.14 -0.22
CA ALA A 15 5.83 39.27 -0.42
C ALA A 15 5.13 39.70 0.88
N CYS A 16 4.98 38.78 1.85
CA CYS A 16 4.43 39.08 3.17
C CYS A 16 5.46 39.72 4.12
N ARG A 17 6.76 39.39 3.99
CA ARG A 17 7.86 39.97 4.82
C ARG A 17 8.15 41.45 4.57
N THR A 18 7.66 42.03 3.47
CA THR A 18 7.78 43.49 3.21
C THR A 18 6.62 44.29 3.83
N CYS A 19 5.72 43.62 4.55
CA CYS A 19 4.76 44.24 5.44
C CYS A 19 5.17 43.93 6.89
N ASP A 20 5.53 44.97 7.65
CA ASP A 20 5.86 44.92 9.10
C ASP A 20 4.69 44.47 9.98
N ALA A 21 4.22 43.23 9.79
CA ALA A 21 3.17 42.62 10.58
C ALA A 21 3.29 41.09 10.50
N ALA A 22 4.29 40.53 11.18
CA ALA A 22 4.28 39.12 11.55
C ALA A 22 4.99 38.95 12.89
N SER A 23 4.21 38.99 13.97
CA SER A 23 4.58 38.48 15.28
C SER A 23 4.81 36.96 15.23
N ASP A 24 5.50 36.46 16.25
CA ASP A 24 6.08 35.12 16.46
C ASP A 24 5.09 33.91 16.43
N GLU A 25 3.87 34.07 15.91
CA GLU A 25 2.81 33.05 15.87
C GLU A 25 2.80 32.20 14.58
N SER A 26 3.67 32.48 13.61
CA SER A 26 3.71 31.77 12.32
C SER A 26 4.51 30.46 12.33
N ARG A 27 5.01 30.02 13.48
CA ARG A 27 5.85 28.81 13.63
C ARG A 27 5.04 27.51 13.77
N THR A 28 3.79 27.57 14.20
CA THR A 28 2.91 26.41 14.45
C THR A 28 2.43 25.67 13.18
N PRO A 29 2.03 26.33 12.08
CA PRO A 29 1.62 25.64 10.86
C PRO A 29 2.77 24.92 10.15
N LEU A 30 3.99 25.49 10.23
CA LEU A 30 5.19 24.88 9.67
C LEU A 30 5.57 23.60 10.43
N MET A 31 5.46 23.62 11.77
CA MET A 31 5.71 22.46 12.62
C MET A 31 4.72 21.32 12.36
N MET A 32 3.43 21.64 12.16
CA MET A 32 2.41 20.64 11.82
C MET A 32 2.62 20.03 10.43
N LEU A 33 3.05 20.82 9.45
CA LEU A 33 3.41 20.31 8.12
C LEU A 33 4.68 19.44 8.15
N GLU A 34 5.67 19.78 8.98
CA GLU A 34 6.85 18.95 9.21
C GLU A 34 6.52 17.65 9.97
N MET A 35 5.56 17.69 10.91
CA MET A 35 5.05 16.50 11.61
C MET A 35 4.29 15.57 10.66
N VAL A 36 3.39 16.12 9.84
CA VAL A 36 2.66 15.34 8.81
C VAL A 36 3.61 14.81 7.76
N ALA A 37 4.65 15.58 7.37
CA ALA A 37 5.70 15.10 6.48
C ALA A 37 6.50 13.95 7.12
N ARG A 38 6.88 14.05 8.40
CA ARG A 38 7.56 12.98 9.18
C ARG A 38 6.70 11.73 9.38
N GLU A 39 5.39 11.87 9.53
CA GLU A 39 4.44 10.75 9.59
C GLU A 39 4.24 10.11 8.20
N PHE A 40 4.27 10.89 7.11
CA PHE A 40 4.30 10.34 5.74
C PHE A 40 5.63 9.67 5.40
N VAL A 41 6.75 10.09 6.02
CA VAL A 41 8.03 9.36 5.99
C VAL A 41 7.85 7.96 6.63
N PHE A 42 6.93 7.75 7.57
CA PHE A 42 6.66 6.43 8.16
C PHE A 42 6.03 5.42 7.16
N PHE A 43 5.36 5.90 6.12
CA PHE A 43 4.83 5.07 5.02
C PHE A 43 5.73 5.06 3.76
N GLY A 44 6.69 5.98 3.66
CA GLY A 44 7.45 6.24 2.44
C GLY A 44 8.97 6.29 2.59
N ALA A 45 9.50 6.08 3.79
CA ALA A 45 10.91 5.89 4.01
C ALA A 45 11.12 4.78 5.06
N SER A 46 11.33 3.57 4.56
CA SER A 46 12.56 2.93 5.00
C SER A 46 13.67 3.95 4.76
N PRO A 47 14.58 4.25 5.72
CA PRO A 47 15.81 4.97 5.35
C PRO A 47 16.30 4.26 4.11
N GLN A 48 16.71 4.99 3.06
CA GLN A 48 17.22 4.42 1.81
C GLN A 48 18.25 3.33 2.12
N GLY A 49 17.74 2.15 2.43
CA GLY A 49 18.40 0.88 2.41
C GLY A 49 18.33 0.66 0.95
N ALA A 50 19.49 0.84 0.32
CA ALA A 50 19.76 0.25 -0.95
C ALA A 50 18.90 -1.02 -1.06
N VAL A 51 17.99 -1.06 -2.03
CA VAL A 51 17.72 -2.35 -2.66
C VAL A 51 19.12 -2.78 -3.03
N ASP A 52 19.69 -3.72 -2.26
CA ASP A 52 21.01 -4.27 -2.55
C ASP A 52 20.90 -4.76 -3.98
N SER A 53 21.38 -3.97 -4.94
CA SER A 53 21.42 -4.29 -6.36
C SER A 53 22.44 -5.41 -6.64
N GLU A 54 22.76 -6.19 -5.60
CA GLU A 54 23.72 -7.29 -5.54
C GLU A 54 23.06 -8.59 -5.08
N ARG A 55 21.76 -8.62 -4.77
CA ARG A 55 21.10 -9.91 -4.49
C ARG A 55 21.08 -10.74 -5.77
N PRO A 56 21.55 -11.99 -5.73
CA PRO A 56 21.47 -12.85 -6.90
C PRO A 56 20.01 -13.07 -7.27
N ARG A 57 19.73 -13.25 -8.57
CA ARG A 57 18.41 -13.68 -9.03
C ARG A 57 18.02 -14.97 -8.31
N MET A 58 16.84 -15.00 -7.67
CA MET A 58 16.36 -16.17 -6.93
C MET A 58 15.13 -16.80 -7.59
N PRO A 59 15.07 -18.15 -7.69
CA PRO A 59 13.84 -18.83 -8.07
C PRO A 59 12.85 -18.84 -6.90
N MET A 60 11.54 -18.81 -7.18
CA MET A 60 10.54 -18.96 -6.12
C MET A 60 10.59 -20.37 -5.56
N ARG A 61 10.65 -20.45 -4.23
CA ARG A 61 10.65 -21.68 -3.43
C ARG A 61 9.31 -21.85 -2.71
N ILE A 62 8.65 -20.73 -2.38
CA ILE A 62 7.37 -20.72 -1.66
C ILE A 62 6.39 -19.77 -2.35
N ILE A 63 5.20 -20.25 -2.65
CA ILE A 63 4.13 -19.48 -3.26
C ILE A 63 3.03 -19.27 -2.22
N GLY A 64 2.84 -18.03 -1.78
CA GLY A 64 1.77 -17.68 -0.85
C GLY A 64 0.47 -17.44 -1.60
N ALA A 65 -0.46 -18.37 -1.50
CA ALA A 65 -1.79 -18.26 -2.13
C ALA A 65 -2.85 -17.66 -1.19
N GLY A 66 -2.50 -17.32 0.05
CA GLY A 66 -3.43 -16.71 1.01
C GLY A 66 -3.75 -15.26 0.68
N LEU A 67 -5.03 -14.91 0.75
CA LEU A 67 -5.52 -13.54 0.59
C LEU A 67 -4.95 -12.63 1.68
N GLY A 68 -4.96 -11.32 1.44
CA GLY A 68 -4.63 -10.36 2.48
C GLY A 68 -5.49 -10.53 3.72
N ARG A 69 -4.91 -10.22 4.89
CA ARG A 69 -5.55 -10.32 6.22
C ARG A 69 -5.78 -11.74 6.75
N THR A 70 -5.25 -12.79 6.11
CA THR A 70 -5.25 -14.17 6.63
C THR A 70 -4.06 -14.53 7.53
N GLY A 71 -3.25 -13.53 7.93
CA GLY A 71 -2.03 -13.73 8.71
C GLY A 71 -0.75 -13.68 7.88
N THR A 72 -0.82 -13.13 6.68
CA THR A 72 0.30 -12.95 5.74
C THR A 72 1.51 -12.24 6.35
N SER A 73 1.31 -11.22 7.19
CA SER A 73 2.41 -10.53 7.87
C SER A 73 3.15 -11.43 8.86
N SER A 74 2.43 -12.26 9.63
CA SER A 74 3.04 -13.30 10.45
C SER A 74 3.78 -14.34 9.61
N LEU A 75 3.20 -14.75 8.47
CA LEU A 75 3.85 -15.67 7.54
C LEU A 75 5.15 -15.08 6.97
N VAL A 76 5.18 -13.80 6.61
CA VAL A 76 6.41 -13.09 6.23
C VAL A 76 7.47 -13.18 7.34
N GLY A 77 7.08 -12.92 8.59
CA GLY A 77 7.99 -13.05 9.73
C GLY A 77 8.53 -14.48 9.86
N ALA A 78 7.67 -15.48 9.74
CA ALA A 78 8.03 -16.89 9.84
C ALA A 78 9.00 -17.30 8.72
N LEU A 79 8.71 -16.92 7.48
CA LEU A 79 9.56 -17.21 6.32
C LEU A 79 10.93 -16.54 6.43
N LYS A 80 10.99 -15.30 6.92
CA LYS A 80 12.26 -14.62 7.20
C LYS A 80 13.10 -15.35 8.24
N GLN A 81 12.49 -15.87 9.32
CA GLN A 81 13.19 -16.67 10.32
C GLN A 81 13.72 -18.00 9.76
N LEU A 82 13.04 -18.56 8.75
CA LEU A 82 13.48 -19.76 8.03
C LEU A 82 14.50 -19.47 6.91
N GLY A 83 14.95 -18.23 6.76
CA GLY A 83 15.97 -17.85 5.77
C GLY A 83 15.44 -17.64 4.35
N TYR A 84 14.14 -17.37 4.19
CA TYR A 84 13.55 -16.95 2.92
C TYR A 84 13.46 -15.42 2.85
N THR A 85 13.34 -14.92 1.62
CA THR A 85 13.13 -13.51 1.27
C THR A 85 11.73 -13.35 0.66
N PRO A 86 10.70 -13.13 1.50
CA PRO A 86 9.32 -13.06 1.03
C PRO A 86 8.96 -11.70 0.43
N TYR A 87 8.28 -11.75 -0.71
CA TYR A 87 7.53 -10.64 -1.28
C TYR A 87 6.18 -10.49 -0.57
N HIS A 88 5.79 -9.25 -0.26
CA HIS A 88 4.52 -8.91 0.39
C HIS A 88 4.05 -7.55 -0.14
N MET A 89 2.75 -7.24 0.02
CA MET A 89 2.15 -5.97 -0.42
C MET A 89 2.94 -4.71 -0.02
N LYS A 90 3.67 -4.76 1.12
CA LYS A 90 4.42 -3.62 1.65
C LYS A 90 5.64 -3.27 0.80
N GLU A 91 6.27 -4.25 0.15
CA GLU A 91 7.44 -4.02 -0.72
C GLU A 91 7.03 -3.15 -1.93
N GLY A 92 5.80 -3.32 -2.44
CA GLY A 92 5.24 -2.45 -3.48
C GLY A 92 5.00 -1.01 -3.03
N VAL A 93 4.62 -0.77 -1.76
CA VAL A 93 4.38 0.60 -1.23
C VAL A 93 5.64 1.43 -1.22
N VAL A 94 6.78 0.79 -0.99
CA VAL A 94 8.07 1.47 -0.93
C VAL A 94 8.68 1.61 -2.34
N ASP A 95 8.49 0.63 -3.22
CA ASP A 95 9.04 0.65 -4.59
C ASP A 95 8.00 0.97 -5.68
N LYS A 96 8.17 2.14 -6.31
CA LYS A 96 7.31 2.62 -7.40
C LYS A 96 7.29 1.70 -8.62
N THR A 97 8.37 0.97 -8.88
CA THR A 97 8.53 0.08 -10.04
C THR A 97 7.55 -1.07 -9.94
N HIS A 98 7.45 -1.71 -8.77
CA HIS A 98 6.54 -2.81 -8.51
C HIS A 98 5.09 -2.42 -8.75
N TYR A 99 4.62 -1.31 -8.16
CA TYR A 99 3.22 -0.91 -8.37
C TYR A 99 2.90 -0.47 -9.79
N GLN A 100 3.88 0.02 -10.56
CA GLN A 100 3.66 0.28 -11.97
C GLN A 100 3.45 -1.02 -12.76
N GLN A 101 4.23 -2.07 -12.49
CA GLN A 101 4.05 -3.36 -13.14
C GLN A 101 2.74 -4.03 -12.71
N TRP A 102 2.42 -4.00 -11.42
CA TRP A 102 1.12 -4.49 -10.94
C TRP A 102 -0.05 -3.71 -11.52
N ALA A 103 0.03 -2.38 -11.64
CA ALA A 103 -1.02 -1.58 -12.27
C ALA A 103 -1.22 -1.95 -13.74
N ARG A 104 -0.13 -2.20 -14.49
CA ARG A 104 -0.19 -2.69 -15.87
C ARG A 104 -0.88 -4.06 -15.93
N LEU A 105 -0.54 -4.96 -15.01
CA LEU A 105 -1.17 -6.26 -14.94
C LEU A 105 -2.67 -6.17 -14.60
N ILE A 106 -3.06 -5.30 -13.66
CA ILE A 106 -4.47 -5.04 -13.35
C ILE A 106 -5.21 -4.51 -14.58
N ASP A 107 -4.63 -3.60 -15.35
CA ASP A 107 -5.21 -3.09 -16.59
C ASP A 107 -5.35 -4.20 -17.66
N ALA A 108 -4.34 -5.05 -17.78
CA ALA A 108 -4.34 -6.16 -18.73
C ALA A 108 -5.26 -7.33 -18.31
N TRP A 109 -5.69 -7.39 -17.04
CA TRP A 109 -6.51 -8.50 -16.52
C TRP A 109 -7.87 -8.62 -17.21
N VAL A 110 -8.42 -7.49 -17.64
CA VAL A 110 -9.68 -7.37 -18.40
C VAL A 110 -9.44 -7.14 -19.90
N GLY A 111 -8.17 -7.13 -20.32
CA GLY A 111 -7.72 -6.82 -21.68
C GLY A 111 -7.32 -8.05 -22.48
N ASP A 112 -6.35 -7.87 -23.38
CA ASP A 112 -5.84 -8.92 -24.24
C ASP A 112 -5.05 -9.98 -23.45
N ALA A 113 -5.27 -11.26 -23.79
CA ALA A 113 -4.67 -12.38 -23.07
C ALA A 113 -3.13 -12.42 -23.18
N LYS A 114 -2.57 -11.99 -24.32
CA LYS A 114 -1.12 -11.93 -24.53
C LYS A 114 -0.51 -10.78 -23.73
N GLU A 115 -1.18 -9.64 -23.66
CA GLU A 115 -0.77 -8.53 -22.79
C GLU A 115 -0.79 -8.93 -21.32
N LYS A 116 -1.85 -9.65 -20.87
CA LYS A 116 -1.93 -10.17 -19.50
C LYS A 116 -0.76 -11.11 -19.18
N ALA A 117 -0.49 -12.07 -20.07
CA ALA A 117 0.61 -13.01 -19.88
C ALA A 117 1.98 -12.30 -19.84
N ALA A 118 2.22 -11.33 -20.73
CA ALA A 118 3.45 -10.56 -20.72
C ALA A 118 3.61 -9.72 -19.43
N ALA A 119 2.52 -9.14 -18.92
CA ALA A 119 2.53 -8.40 -17.67
C ALA A 119 2.76 -9.31 -16.44
N MET A 120 2.20 -10.52 -16.44
CA MET A 120 2.47 -11.56 -15.43
C MET A 120 3.95 -11.96 -15.41
N GLU A 121 4.52 -12.28 -16.58
CA GLU A 121 5.95 -12.61 -16.66
C GLU A 121 6.84 -11.45 -16.17
N ALA A 122 6.49 -10.20 -16.50
CA ALA A 122 7.25 -9.04 -16.06
C ALA A 122 7.27 -8.87 -14.52
N VAL A 123 6.15 -9.10 -13.82
CA VAL A 123 6.13 -9.04 -12.34
C VAL A 123 6.88 -10.23 -11.73
N ILE A 124 6.77 -11.42 -12.32
CA ILE A 124 7.47 -12.63 -11.84
C ILE A 124 8.99 -12.46 -11.99
N ASP A 125 9.45 -11.98 -13.14
CA ASP A 125 10.87 -11.72 -13.40
C ASP A 125 11.41 -10.61 -12.50
N LEU A 126 10.64 -9.54 -12.28
CA LEU A 126 11.03 -8.45 -11.37
C LEU A 126 11.28 -8.98 -9.95
N MET A 127 10.35 -9.77 -9.41
CA MET A 127 10.51 -10.39 -8.09
C MET A 127 11.76 -11.28 -8.04
N ALA A 128 11.97 -12.10 -9.07
CA ALA A 128 13.12 -13.00 -9.11
C ALA A 128 14.45 -12.24 -9.18
N VAL A 129 14.55 -11.18 -10.00
CA VAL A 129 15.77 -10.37 -10.17
C VAL A 129 16.13 -9.62 -8.89
N GLU A 130 15.15 -9.20 -8.10
CA GLU A 130 15.39 -8.55 -6.80
C GLU A 130 15.65 -9.53 -5.65
N GLY A 131 15.75 -10.83 -5.96
CA GLY A 131 16.15 -11.86 -5.02
C GLY A 131 15.04 -12.31 -4.08
N PHE A 132 13.77 -12.02 -4.38
CA PHE A 132 12.66 -12.64 -3.68
C PHE A 132 12.60 -14.13 -4.04
N ASP A 133 12.33 -14.97 -3.06
CA ASP A 133 12.22 -16.43 -3.24
C ASP A 133 10.99 -17.03 -2.55
N ALA A 134 10.16 -16.17 -1.98
CA ALA A 134 8.84 -16.51 -1.49
C ALA A 134 7.85 -15.38 -1.82
N THR A 135 6.57 -15.70 -1.97
CA THR A 135 5.51 -14.69 -2.11
C THR A 135 4.47 -14.84 -1.02
N THR A 136 3.78 -13.74 -0.69
CA THR A 136 2.66 -13.68 0.25
C THR A 136 1.76 -12.50 -0.10
N ASP A 137 0.50 -12.55 0.36
CA ASP A 137 -0.45 -11.43 0.28
C ASP A 137 -0.79 -11.01 -1.17
N TYR A 138 -1.70 -10.06 -1.26
CA TYR A 138 -1.92 -9.29 -2.47
C TYR A 138 -0.69 -8.47 -2.86
N PRO A 139 -0.51 -8.18 -4.16
CA PRO A 139 -1.22 -8.78 -5.30
C PRO A 139 -0.64 -10.14 -5.73
N ALA A 140 0.48 -10.60 -5.17
CA ALA A 140 1.19 -11.79 -5.63
C ALA A 140 0.39 -13.09 -5.51
N CYS A 141 -0.51 -13.21 -4.53
CA CYS A 141 -1.40 -14.37 -4.41
C CYS A 141 -2.33 -14.55 -5.62
N LEU A 142 -2.62 -13.48 -6.38
CA LEU A 142 -3.51 -13.53 -7.55
C LEU A 142 -2.92 -14.32 -8.72
N ILE A 143 -1.60 -14.47 -8.77
CA ILE A 143 -0.86 -15.13 -9.86
C ILE A 143 -0.22 -16.45 -9.40
N PHE A 144 -0.79 -17.08 -8.36
CA PHE A 144 -0.20 -18.30 -7.78
C PHE A 144 -0.12 -19.45 -8.79
N GLU A 145 -1.07 -19.54 -9.72
CA GLU A 145 -1.10 -20.57 -10.77
C GLU A 145 0.06 -20.38 -11.74
N GLU A 146 0.28 -19.16 -12.21
CA GLU A 146 1.40 -18.82 -13.10
C GLU A 146 2.75 -19.04 -12.40
N LEU A 147 2.85 -18.65 -11.13
CA LEU A 147 4.03 -18.96 -10.31
C LEU A 147 4.26 -20.47 -10.17
N MET A 148 3.22 -21.27 -10.02
CA MET A 148 3.34 -22.74 -9.93
C MET A 148 3.79 -23.37 -11.24
N VAL A 149 3.32 -22.84 -12.37
CA VAL A 149 3.76 -23.27 -13.70
C VAL A 149 5.24 -22.94 -13.89
N ARG A 150 5.66 -21.73 -13.52
CA ARG A 150 7.04 -21.26 -13.67
C ARG A 150 8.02 -21.96 -12.72
N TYR A 151 7.57 -22.30 -11.52
CA TYR A 151 8.36 -22.90 -10.44
C TYR A 151 7.68 -24.20 -9.94
N PRO A 152 7.83 -25.32 -10.68
CA PRO A 152 7.13 -26.57 -10.36
C PRO A 152 7.55 -27.21 -9.03
N GLU A 153 8.76 -26.91 -8.56
CA GLU A 153 9.27 -27.41 -7.27
C GLU A 153 8.82 -26.57 -6.06
N ALA A 154 8.25 -25.38 -6.30
CA ALA A 154 7.82 -24.49 -5.23
C ALA A 154 6.64 -25.10 -4.45
N LYS A 155 6.69 -24.96 -3.12
CA LYS A 155 5.58 -25.30 -2.23
C LYS A 155 4.59 -24.17 -2.15
N VAL A 156 3.31 -24.49 -2.03
CA VAL A 156 2.23 -23.51 -1.93
C VAL A 156 1.72 -23.45 -0.50
N VAL A 157 1.70 -22.26 0.08
CA VAL A 157 1.16 -22.01 1.42
C VAL A 157 -0.10 -21.16 1.29
N LEU A 158 -1.25 -21.78 1.53
CA LEU A 158 -2.55 -21.13 1.60
C LEU A 158 -2.81 -20.72 3.05
N SER A 159 -2.50 -19.47 3.38
CA SER A 159 -2.86 -18.92 4.69
C SER A 159 -4.34 -18.57 4.75
N VAL A 160 -5.04 -19.04 5.80
CA VAL A 160 -6.51 -18.93 5.94
C VAL A 160 -6.93 -18.34 7.28
N ARG A 161 -8.20 -17.92 7.38
CA ARG A 161 -8.90 -17.68 8.64
C ARG A 161 -9.87 -18.82 8.93
N SER A 162 -10.40 -18.85 10.16
CA SER A 162 -11.38 -19.85 10.59
C SER A 162 -12.69 -19.84 9.80
N SER A 163 -13.09 -18.70 9.24
CA SER A 163 -14.27 -18.58 8.37
C SER A 163 -14.21 -17.34 7.49
N GLY A 164 -14.99 -17.33 6.40
CA GLY A 164 -15.21 -16.17 5.55
C GLY A 164 -15.70 -14.94 6.31
N GLU A 165 -16.59 -15.09 7.30
CA GLU A 165 -17.08 -13.97 8.12
C GLU A 165 -15.98 -13.38 9.00
N THR A 166 -15.14 -14.24 9.58
CA THR A 166 -13.99 -13.82 10.39
C THR A 166 -12.99 -13.02 9.55
N TRP A 167 -12.76 -13.48 8.31
CA TRP A 167 -11.95 -12.77 7.34
C TRP A 167 -12.59 -11.44 6.91
N ALA A 168 -13.87 -11.44 6.54
CA ALA A 168 -14.61 -10.25 6.12
C ALA A 168 -14.58 -9.15 7.19
N LYS A 169 -14.79 -9.51 8.46
CA LYS A 169 -14.67 -8.58 9.59
C LYS A 169 -13.27 -7.97 9.69
N SER A 170 -12.22 -8.76 9.50
CA SER A 170 -10.82 -8.30 9.49
C SER A 170 -10.55 -7.32 8.34
N VAL A 171 -11.05 -7.63 7.14
CA VAL A 171 -10.93 -6.78 5.94
C VAL A 171 -11.63 -5.44 6.15
N LEU A 172 -12.88 -5.44 6.59
CA LEU A 172 -13.68 -4.22 6.80
C LEU A 172 -13.10 -3.30 7.88
N GLN A 173 -12.46 -3.87 8.91
CA GLN A 173 -11.78 -3.10 9.95
C GLN A 173 -10.43 -2.52 9.51
N THR A 174 -9.94 -2.88 8.33
CA THR A 174 -8.61 -2.50 7.83
C THR A 174 -8.64 -2.10 6.36
N ILE A 175 -8.24 -3.00 5.45
CA ILE A 175 -7.97 -2.69 4.04
C ILE A 175 -9.22 -2.30 3.25
N GLY A 176 -10.42 -2.73 3.66
CA GLY A 176 -11.67 -2.45 2.96
C GLY A 176 -11.98 -0.95 2.85
N GLY A 177 -11.84 -0.21 3.96
CA GLY A 177 -11.99 1.26 3.96
C GLY A 177 -10.73 2.00 3.50
N PHE A 178 -9.56 1.42 3.76
CA PHE A 178 -8.28 2.01 3.40
C PHE A 178 -8.14 2.19 1.88
N HIS A 179 -8.48 1.17 1.08
CA HIS A 179 -8.36 1.24 -0.39
C HIS A 179 -9.20 2.39 -0.98
N ALA A 180 -10.46 2.53 -0.53
CA ALA A 180 -11.34 3.60 -0.98
C ALA A 180 -10.82 5.02 -0.65
N LEU A 181 -10.08 5.18 0.45
CA LEU A 181 -9.50 6.49 0.82
C LEU A 181 -8.34 6.89 -0.11
N LEU A 182 -7.55 5.92 -0.60
CA LEU A 182 -6.39 6.21 -1.45
C LEU A 182 -6.78 6.86 -2.79
N GLY A 183 -7.96 6.53 -3.32
CA GLY A 183 -8.51 7.12 -4.54
C GLY A 183 -9.07 8.54 -4.36
N GLN A 184 -9.26 9.00 -3.11
CA GLN A 184 -9.88 10.30 -2.83
C GLN A 184 -8.87 11.45 -2.88
N ARG A 185 -9.40 12.67 -3.00
CA ARG A 185 -8.60 13.89 -2.85
C ARG A 185 -8.30 14.13 -1.36
N PRO A 186 -7.08 14.57 -1.00
CA PRO A 186 -6.08 15.12 -1.90
C PRO A 186 -5.08 14.08 -2.44
N PHE A 187 -5.17 12.81 -2.02
CA PHE A 187 -4.19 11.78 -2.35
C PHE A 187 -4.09 11.54 -3.86
N SER A 188 -5.24 11.45 -4.54
CA SER A 188 -5.30 11.22 -5.98
C SER A 188 -4.78 12.37 -6.85
N PHE A 189 -4.30 13.48 -6.28
CA PHE A 189 -3.60 14.52 -7.04
C PHE A 189 -2.27 14.00 -7.62
N THR A 190 -1.60 13.08 -6.93
CA THR A 190 -0.32 12.54 -7.41
C THR A 190 -0.52 11.28 -8.26
N ALA A 191 0.29 11.13 -9.31
CA ALA A 191 0.22 9.93 -10.17
C ALA A 191 0.52 8.64 -9.39
N ASN A 192 1.51 8.67 -8.49
CA ASN A 192 1.88 7.51 -7.69
C ASN A 192 0.73 7.01 -6.81
N MET A 193 0.01 7.92 -6.15
CA MET A 193 -1.15 7.53 -5.33
C MET A 193 -2.29 6.99 -6.18
N ARG A 194 -2.51 7.52 -7.39
CA ARG A 194 -3.49 6.94 -8.32
C ARG A 194 -3.10 5.54 -8.77
N THR A 195 -1.81 5.31 -9.06
CA THR A 195 -1.29 3.98 -9.39
C THR A 195 -1.45 3.01 -8.22
N PHE A 196 -1.11 3.43 -7.00
CA PHE A 196 -1.27 2.62 -5.81
C PHE A 196 -2.75 2.31 -5.53
N ALA A 197 -3.63 3.31 -5.60
CA ALA A 197 -5.08 3.13 -5.45
C ALA A 197 -5.64 2.18 -6.51
N LYS A 198 -5.17 2.25 -7.76
CA LYS A 198 -5.57 1.30 -8.83
C LYS A 198 -5.25 -0.14 -8.43
N VAL A 199 -4.03 -0.41 -7.96
CA VAL A 199 -3.66 -1.77 -7.53
C VAL A 199 -4.48 -2.18 -6.31
N ALA A 200 -4.55 -1.33 -5.30
CA ALA A 200 -5.27 -1.59 -4.06
C ALA A 200 -6.78 -1.87 -4.28
N GLU A 201 -7.46 -1.09 -5.11
CA GLU A 201 -8.86 -1.34 -5.46
C GLU A 201 -9.03 -2.52 -6.41
N GLY A 202 -8.05 -2.77 -7.29
CA GLY A 202 -8.11 -3.81 -8.32
C GLY A 202 -8.03 -5.23 -7.78
N VAL A 203 -7.35 -5.47 -6.65
CA VAL A 203 -7.18 -6.84 -6.14
C VAL A 203 -8.46 -7.50 -5.65
N PHE A 204 -9.45 -6.72 -5.17
CA PHE A 204 -10.70 -7.28 -4.64
C PHE A 204 -11.60 -7.89 -5.73
N PRO A 205 -11.96 -7.17 -6.82
CA PRO A 205 -12.74 -7.75 -7.90
C PRO A 205 -12.12 -9.02 -8.49
N LEU A 206 -10.79 -9.09 -8.54
CA LEU A 206 -10.07 -10.26 -9.07
C LEU A 206 -10.17 -11.51 -8.19
N THR A 207 -10.60 -11.37 -6.93
CA THR A 207 -10.94 -12.49 -6.05
C THR A 207 -12.44 -12.69 -5.89
N GLY A 208 -13.27 -12.10 -6.76
CA GLY A 208 -14.73 -12.22 -6.68
C GLY A 208 -15.38 -11.33 -5.62
N VAL A 209 -14.65 -10.36 -5.05
CA VAL A 209 -15.22 -9.39 -4.10
C VAL A 209 -15.89 -8.26 -4.86
N GLU A 210 -17.17 -8.05 -4.57
CA GLU A 210 -17.96 -6.95 -5.09
C GLU A 210 -17.74 -5.68 -4.24
N LEU A 211 -17.57 -4.56 -4.94
CA LEU A 211 -17.38 -3.24 -4.32
C LEU A 211 -18.67 -2.43 -4.45
N HIS A 212 -19.07 -1.76 -3.37
CA HIS A 212 -20.21 -0.86 -3.40
C HIS A 212 -20.01 0.23 -4.48
N PRO A 213 -21.01 0.52 -5.33
CA PRO A 213 -20.83 1.33 -6.54
C PRO A 213 -20.37 2.76 -6.27
N VAL A 214 -20.78 3.34 -5.14
CA VAL A 214 -20.41 4.72 -4.74
C VAL A 214 -19.20 4.75 -3.81
N THR A 215 -19.29 4.10 -2.64
CA THR A 215 -18.23 4.18 -1.63
C THR A 215 -16.98 3.37 -1.99
N ARG A 216 -17.07 2.43 -2.94
CA ARG A 216 -16.02 1.49 -3.33
C ARG A 216 -15.55 0.58 -2.18
N ILE A 217 -16.31 0.53 -1.09
CA ILE A 217 -16.06 -0.36 0.06
C ILE A 217 -16.69 -1.73 -0.24
N PRO A 218 -16.00 -2.84 0.02
CA PRO A 218 -16.56 -4.17 -0.18
C PRO A 218 -17.67 -4.50 0.83
N GLU A 219 -18.63 -5.34 0.43
CA GLU A 219 -19.71 -5.79 1.32
C GLU A 219 -19.33 -7.05 2.10
N ALA A 220 -19.82 -7.18 3.34
CA ALA A 220 -19.44 -8.27 4.24
C ALA A 220 -19.77 -9.67 3.68
N ALA A 221 -20.95 -9.83 3.07
CA ALA A 221 -21.39 -11.10 2.50
C ALA A 221 -20.56 -11.48 1.27
N SER A 222 -20.29 -10.50 0.40
CA SER A 222 -19.43 -10.72 -0.78
C SER A 222 -18.00 -11.10 -0.36
N LEU A 223 -17.45 -10.44 0.65
CA LEU A 223 -16.15 -10.81 1.23
C LEU A 223 -16.14 -12.25 1.76
N ALA A 224 -17.12 -12.61 2.59
CA ALA A 224 -17.15 -13.95 3.18
C ALA A 224 -17.19 -15.03 2.09
N LYS A 225 -18.06 -14.85 1.08
CA LYS A 225 -18.15 -15.75 -0.06
C LYS A 225 -16.84 -15.83 -0.85
N ALA A 226 -16.24 -14.70 -1.19
CA ALA A 226 -15.00 -14.64 -1.95
C ALA A 226 -13.83 -15.36 -1.25
N HIS A 227 -13.75 -15.27 0.08
CA HIS A 227 -12.76 -16.01 0.86
C HIS A 227 -12.94 -17.52 0.75
N ASP A 228 -14.17 -17.99 0.93
CA ASP A 228 -14.46 -19.42 0.92
C ASP A 228 -14.28 -20.01 -0.49
N ASP A 229 -14.78 -19.32 -1.52
CA ASP A 229 -14.57 -19.66 -2.93
C ASP A 229 -13.06 -19.73 -3.27
N TRP A 230 -12.27 -18.77 -2.78
CA TRP A 230 -10.83 -18.74 -3.03
C TRP A 230 -10.09 -19.93 -2.40
N ILE A 231 -10.47 -20.32 -1.18
CA ILE A 231 -9.88 -21.50 -0.53
C ILE A 231 -10.21 -22.76 -1.31
N GLU A 232 -11.46 -22.91 -1.76
CA GLU A 232 -11.87 -24.05 -2.59
C GLU A 232 -11.12 -24.07 -3.93
N HIS A 233 -10.97 -22.92 -4.58
CA HIS A 233 -10.22 -22.77 -5.82
C HIS A 233 -8.76 -23.23 -5.66
N VAL A 234 -8.06 -22.71 -4.65
CA VAL A 234 -6.66 -23.09 -4.40
C VAL A 234 -6.54 -24.58 -4.07
N ARG A 235 -7.44 -25.14 -3.24
CA ARG A 235 -7.45 -26.59 -2.93
C ARG A 235 -7.68 -27.47 -4.16
N LYS A 236 -8.46 -26.98 -5.13
CA LYS A 236 -8.76 -27.70 -6.36
C LYS A 236 -7.61 -27.66 -7.36
N VAL A 237 -6.92 -26.53 -7.47
CA VAL A 237 -5.86 -26.32 -8.47
C VAL A 237 -4.51 -26.86 -7.99
N VAL A 238 -4.20 -26.75 -6.70
CA VAL A 238 -2.89 -27.13 -6.16
C VAL A 238 -2.87 -28.62 -5.80
N PRO A 239 -1.88 -29.39 -6.29
CA PRO A 239 -1.70 -30.78 -5.86
C PRO A 239 -1.50 -30.89 -4.34
N PRO A 240 -2.19 -31.80 -3.64
CA PRO A 240 -2.15 -31.90 -2.17
C PRO A 240 -0.73 -32.04 -1.59
N GLU A 241 0.18 -32.70 -2.27
CA GLU A 241 1.58 -32.90 -1.87
C GLU A 241 2.46 -31.62 -1.96
N ARG A 242 1.93 -30.58 -2.60
CA ARG A 242 2.53 -29.24 -2.69
C ARG A 242 1.82 -28.21 -1.82
N LEU A 243 0.63 -28.52 -1.30
CA LEU A 243 -0.21 -27.57 -0.60
C LEU A 243 -0.12 -27.70 0.92
N LEU A 244 0.18 -26.59 1.60
CA LEU A 244 -0.07 -26.43 3.03
C LEU A 244 -1.21 -25.43 3.23
N VAL A 245 -2.30 -25.88 3.85
CA VAL A 245 -3.32 -24.97 4.40
C VAL A 245 -2.87 -24.58 5.80
N HIS A 246 -2.67 -23.28 6.04
CA HIS A 246 -1.98 -22.78 7.23
C HIS A 246 -2.79 -21.71 7.95
N GLN A 247 -3.03 -21.89 9.24
CA GLN A 247 -3.44 -20.81 10.13
C GLN A 247 -2.25 -20.37 10.99
N PHE A 248 -2.18 -19.09 11.34
CA PHE A 248 -1.11 -18.58 12.20
C PHE A 248 -1.05 -19.29 13.57
N SER A 249 -2.15 -19.89 14.02
CA SER A 249 -2.24 -20.70 15.23
C SER A 249 -1.51 -22.04 15.13
N ASP A 250 -1.29 -22.55 13.92
CA ASP A 250 -0.69 -23.86 13.68
C ASP A 250 0.82 -23.88 13.96
N GLY A 251 1.43 -22.69 14.05
CA GLY A 251 2.83 -22.51 14.41
C GLY A 251 3.79 -22.95 13.31
N PHE A 252 5.03 -23.28 13.67
CA PHE A 252 6.05 -23.65 12.69
C PHE A 252 5.99 -25.11 12.23
N GLY A 253 5.37 -26.01 13.00
CA GLY A 253 5.43 -27.46 12.74
C GLY A 253 5.04 -27.85 11.31
N PRO A 254 3.80 -27.58 10.87
CA PRO A 254 3.36 -27.91 9.51
C PRO A 254 4.15 -27.18 8.42
N LEU A 255 4.59 -25.95 8.70
CA LEU A 255 5.40 -25.15 7.78
C LEU A 255 6.79 -25.77 7.59
N CYS A 256 7.46 -26.18 8.67
CA CYS A 256 8.76 -26.86 8.59
C CYS A 256 8.64 -28.22 7.91
N GLU A 257 7.56 -28.97 8.16
CA GLU A 257 7.31 -30.28 7.56
C GLU A 257 7.22 -30.21 6.03
N ILE A 258 6.34 -29.35 5.48
CA ILE A 258 6.19 -29.23 4.02
C ILE A 258 7.45 -28.69 3.34
N LEU A 259 8.21 -27.86 4.05
CA LEU A 259 9.48 -27.31 3.58
C LEU A 259 10.68 -28.25 3.80
N LYS A 260 10.44 -29.44 4.38
CA LYS A 260 11.45 -30.45 4.71
C LYS A 260 12.58 -29.91 5.60
N ILE A 261 12.25 -28.97 6.49
CA ILE A 261 13.18 -28.41 7.46
C ILE A 261 13.21 -29.34 8.67
N PRO A 262 14.39 -29.84 9.10
CA PRO A 262 14.51 -30.70 10.27
C PRO A 262 13.91 -30.03 11.52
N ALA A 263 13.24 -30.82 12.37
CA ALA A 263 12.64 -30.30 13.60
C ALA A 263 13.65 -29.56 14.51
N SER A 264 14.94 -29.95 14.48
CA SER A 264 16.03 -29.28 15.20
C SER A 264 16.39 -27.88 14.68
N ALA A 265 16.07 -27.58 13.41
CA ALA A 265 16.29 -26.29 12.78
C ALA A 265 15.00 -25.44 12.70
N CYS A 266 13.87 -26.00 13.14
CA CYS A 266 12.58 -25.34 13.14
C CYS A 266 12.49 -24.38 14.34
N PRO A 267 12.16 -23.09 14.15
CA PRO A 267 12.09 -22.14 15.26
C PRO A 267 10.97 -22.48 16.25
N ALA A 268 11.15 -22.09 17.51
CA ALA A 268 10.23 -22.45 18.59
C ALA A 268 8.93 -21.61 18.60
N GLU A 269 9.01 -20.31 18.29
CA GLU A 269 7.89 -19.38 18.44
C GLU A 269 7.50 -18.74 17.10
N TYR A 270 6.28 -19.05 16.64
CA TYR A 270 5.75 -18.48 15.41
C TYR A 270 5.38 -17.00 15.57
N PRO A 271 5.84 -16.10 14.68
CA PRO A 271 5.58 -14.67 14.79
C PRO A 271 4.09 -14.32 14.83
N ARG A 272 3.69 -13.47 15.79
CA ARG A 272 2.33 -12.95 15.93
C ARG A 272 2.28 -11.46 15.56
N LEU A 273 2.42 -11.17 14.28
CA LEU A 273 2.39 -9.81 13.75
C LEU A 273 0.93 -9.44 13.40
N ASN A 274 0.37 -8.49 14.15
CA ASN A 274 -0.97 -7.96 13.89
C ASN A 274 -0.93 -6.46 13.59
N ASP A 275 -0.87 -6.13 12.30
CA ASP A 275 -0.78 -4.75 11.84
C ASP A 275 -2.12 -3.99 11.93
N THR A 276 -3.16 -4.55 12.55
CA THR A 276 -4.49 -3.91 12.62
C THR A 276 -4.43 -2.54 13.28
N ALA A 277 -3.65 -2.39 14.37
CA ALA A 277 -3.51 -1.09 15.03
C ALA A 277 -2.85 -0.05 14.12
N VAL A 278 -1.77 -0.45 13.43
CA VAL A 278 -1.06 0.40 12.46
C VAL A 278 -1.97 0.79 11.30
N MET A 279 -2.72 -0.17 10.75
CA MET A 279 -3.68 0.09 9.67
C MET A 279 -4.81 1.02 10.10
N LYS A 280 -5.31 0.89 11.34
CA LYS A 280 -6.33 1.81 11.89
C LYS A 280 -5.78 3.22 12.07
N ALA A 281 -4.57 3.36 12.60
CA ALA A 281 -3.91 4.66 12.74
C ALA A 281 -3.69 5.33 11.37
N ALA A 282 -3.24 4.56 10.37
CA ALA A 282 -3.07 5.03 9.01
C ALA A 282 -4.40 5.48 8.37
N MET A 283 -5.44 4.66 8.51
CA MET A 283 -6.79 5.00 8.02
C MET A 283 -7.33 6.28 8.65
N MET A 284 -7.20 6.41 9.98
CA MET A 284 -7.60 7.63 10.71
C MET A 284 -6.83 8.85 10.20
N THR A 285 -5.53 8.72 9.98
CA THR A 285 -4.69 9.79 9.43
C THR A 285 -5.16 10.20 8.03
N LEU A 286 -5.42 9.23 7.14
CA LEU A 286 -5.92 9.51 5.80
C LEU A 286 -7.30 10.19 5.84
N GLN A 287 -8.21 9.74 6.72
CA GLN A 287 -9.51 10.36 6.90
C GLN A 287 -9.41 11.81 7.37
N ILE A 288 -8.57 12.09 8.37
CA ILE A 288 -8.32 13.45 8.86
C ILE A 288 -7.83 14.32 7.71
N VAL A 289 -6.82 13.87 6.96
CA VAL A 289 -6.27 14.62 5.81
C VAL A 289 -7.36 14.86 4.75
N SER A 290 -8.19 13.86 4.43
CA SER A 290 -9.32 13.98 3.49
C SER A 290 -10.37 14.99 3.93
N TRP A 291 -10.55 15.22 5.23
CA TRP A 291 -11.52 16.20 5.75
C TRP A 291 -10.94 17.61 5.87
N ILE A 292 -9.67 17.75 6.26
CA ILE A 292 -9.09 19.07 6.55
C ILE A 292 -8.51 19.78 5.32
N TRP A 293 -8.17 19.07 4.23
CA TRP A 293 -7.49 19.69 3.10
C TRP A 293 -8.33 20.80 2.42
N VAL A 294 -9.66 20.66 2.37
CA VAL A 294 -10.54 21.70 1.81
C VAL A 294 -10.59 22.93 2.71
N PRO A 295 -10.92 22.84 4.03
CA PRO A 295 -10.82 23.98 4.94
C PRO A 295 -9.46 24.67 4.94
N VAL A 296 -8.37 23.89 4.89
CA VAL A 296 -7.00 24.43 4.82
C VAL A 296 -6.80 25.21 3.52
N LEU A 297 -7.20 24.65 2.38
CA LEU A 297 -7.10 25.32 1.08
C LEU A 297 -7.91 26.63 1.04
N LEU A 298 -9.15 26.61 1.54
CA LEU A 298 -10.01 27.79 1.62
C LEU A 298 -9.41 28.87 2.53
N SER A 299 -8.81 28.46 3.66
CA SER A 299 -8.13 29.38 4.57
C SER A 299 -6.92 30.06 3.92
N ILE A 300 -6.11 29.29 3.18
CA ILE A 300 -4.96 29.82 2.42
C ILE A 300 -5.43 30.81 1.34
N LEU A 301 -6.49 30.47 0.59
CA LEU A 301 -7.07 31.35 -0.43
C LEU A 301 -7.61 32.65 0.20
N GLY A 302 -8.30 32.57 1.34
CA GLY A 302 -8.79 33.72 2.07
C GLY A 302 -7.68 34.66 2.54
N LEU A 303 -6.60 34.11 3.11
CA LEU A 303 -5.41 34.88 3.48
C LEU A 303 -4.75 35.55 2.26
N GLY A 304 -4.69 34.85 1.13
CA GLY A 304 -4.15 35.39 -0.12
C GLY A 304 -4.95 36.59 -0.65
N VAL A 305 -6.28 36.50 -0.62
CA VAL A 305 -7.18 37.61 -0.99
C VAL A 305 -7.00 38.80 -0.06
N GLN A 306 -6.88 38.56 1.25
CA GLN A 306 -6.65 39.62 2.24
C GLN A 306 -5.31 40.33 2.03
N CYS A 307 -4.24 39.57 1.77
CA CYS A 307 -2.93 40.14 1.45
C CYS A 307 -2.96 40.98 0.17
N LEU A 308 -3.63 40.49 -0.89
CA LEU A 308 -3.78 41.22 -2.14
C LEU A 308 -4.53 42.54 -1.93
N ARG A 309 -5.62 42.51 -1.15
CA ARG A 309 -6.38 43.72 -0.79
C ARG A 309 -5.51 44.73 -0.05
N CYS A 310 -4.72 44.30 0.93
CA CYS A 310 -3.77 45.17 1.65
C CYS A 310 -2.72 45.79 0.71
N CYS A 311 -2.16 45.01 -0.22
CA CYS A 311 -1.19 45.50 -1.21
C CYS A 311 -1.81 46.54 -2.16
N LEU A 312 -3.03 46.30 -2.65
CA LEU A 312 -3.75 47.23 -3.51
C LEU A 312 -4.08 48.55 -2.78
N CYS A 313 -4.54 48.49 -1.52
CA CYS A 313 -4.79 49.68 -0.71
C CYS A 313 -3.51 50.50 -0.46
N ARG A 314 -2.37 49.85 -0.17
CA ARG A 314 -1.07 50.53 0.00
C ARG A 314 -0.57 51.16 -1.30
N SER A 315 -0.79 50.50 -2.45
CA SER A 315 -0.42 51.05 -3.76
C SER A 315 -1.25 52.29 -4.08
N ALA A 316 -2.58 52.24 -3.87
CA ALA A 316 -3.47 53.38 -4.08
C ALA A 316 -3.11 54.60 -3.21
N SER A 317 -2.71 54.37 -1.95
CA SER A 317 -2.22 55.43 -1.05
C SER A 317 -0.91 56.08 -1.54
N LYS A 318 0.04 55.29 -2.07
CA LYS A 318 1.32 55.82 -2.60
C LYS A 318 1.15 56.66 -3.86
N VAL A 319 0.15 56.37 -4.69
CA VAL A 319 -0.16 57.16 -5.90
C VAL A 319 -0.74 58.53 -5.51
N HIS A 320 -1.58 58.60 -4.47
CA HIS A 320 -2.17 59.86 -4.00
C HIS A 320 -1.20 60.73 -3.17
N GLY A 321 -0.16 60.13 -2.58
CA GLY A 321 0.83 60.86 -1.76
C GLY A 321 1.99 61.53 -2.51
N LYS A 322 2.09 61.38 -3.85
CA LYS A 322 3.13 62.03 -4.67
C LYS A 322 2.67 63.31 -5.38
N GLY A 323 1.47 63.82 -5.05
CA GLY A 323 0.87 65.01 -5.62
C GLY A 323 0.86 66.25 -4.72
N GLN A 324 1.61 66.24 -3.61
CA GLN A 324 1.84 67.41 -2.75
C GLN A 324 3.31 67.79 -2.76
#